data_AF-X0UQE2-F1
#
_entry.id   AF-X0UQE2-F1
#
_cell.length_a   1.000
_cell.length_b   1.000
_cell.length_c   1.000
_cell.angle_alpha   90.00
_cell.angle_beta   90.00
_cell.angle_gamma   90.00
#
_symmetry.space_group_name_H-M   'P 1'
#
loop_
_entity.id
_entity.type
_entity.pdbx_description
1 polymer ?
#
loop_
_entity_poly.entity_id
_entity_poly.type
_entity_poly.pdbx_seq_one_letter_code
_entity_poly.pdbx_strand_id
1 'polypeptide(L)'
;PSIGGRMIQLDKTFPTLDCSACILTPKMAAVGSHPNIELMTYSEVDEVSGYIGNFKAKIRKKPRYVNPEVCNGCGVCIEKCPWKADSEFDMGLGKRKAIYTPFPQAVPNVPVIDTETCVYFEKGTCKACEKFCPTGAIAWDQKEETVELEVGTIIVATGYDLFDPSPLTEYGYKRLDNVLTSLEFERMCSATGPTGGELVLKDGSAPQSVAIIHCVGSRDKNYCEYCSRVCCMYALKYSHLIKEKTEADVYQLYIDMRCYGKGFEEFY
;
A
#
# COMPACT_ATOMS: atom_id res chain seq x y z
N PRO A 1 3.58 -6.33 -4.92
CA PRO A 1 3.73 -6.93 -6.27
C PRO A 1 2.76 -6.34 -7.33
N SER A 2 2.31 -5.10 -7.14
CA SER A 2 1.34 -4.39 -8.00
C SER A 2 1.78 -2.94 -8.12
N ILE A 3 1.39 -2.28 -9.21
CA ILE A 3 1.43 -0.81 -9.30
C ILE A 3 0.32 -0.16 -8.47
N GLY A 4 0.41 1.16 -8.25
CA GLY A 4 -0.56 1.97 -7.51
C GLY A 4 0.07 2.79 -6.37
N GLY A 5 1.16 2.30 -5.78
CA GLY A 5 1.91 3.00 -4.72
C GLY A 5 1.08 3.31 -3.48
N ARG A 6 1.44 4.35 -2.73
CA ARG A 6 0.71 4.78 -1.52
C ARG A 6 -0.70 5.28 -1.83
N MET A 7 -0.94 5.80 -3.02
CA MET A 7 -2.22 6.39 -3.39
C MET A 7 -3.36 5.37 -3.38
N ILE A 8 -3.11 4.12 -3.79
CA ILE A 8 -4.13 3.06 -3.78
C ILE A 8 -4.48 2.56 -2.37
N GLN A 9 -3.67 2.90 -1.36
CA GLN A 9 -3.97 2.59 0.04
C GLN A 9 -4.95 3.59 0.67
N LEU A 10 -5.09 4.78 0.07
CA LEU A 10 -5.96 5.84 0.58
C LEU A 10 -7.44 5.51 0.32
N ASP A 11 -8.35 5.99 1.15
CA ASP A 11 -9.78 5.86 0.89
C ASP A 11 -10.25 6.92 -0.12
N LYS A 12 -10.19 8.19 0.28
CA LYS A 12 -10.50 9.36 -0.56
C LYS A 12 -9.27 10.26 -0.75
N THR A 13 -9.36 11.21 -1.67
CA THR A 13 -8.31 12.20 -1.95
C THR A 13 -8.84 13.62 -1.78
N PHE A 14 -8.07 14.48 -1.10
CA PHE A 14 -8.42 15.90 -0.95
C PHE A 14 -8.03 16.69 -2.23
N PRO A 15 -8.65 17.85 -2.51
CA PRO A 15 -9.75 18.47 -1.75
C PRO A 15 -11.14 18.00 -2.22
N THR A 16 -11.22 17.23 -3.30
CA THR A 16 -12.51 16.85 -3.92
C THR A 16 -13.25 15.74 -3.19
N LEU A 17 -12.58 15.02 -2.29
CA LEU A 17 -13.07 13.81 -1.63
C LEU A 17 -13.40 12.69 -2.61
N ASP A 18 -12.76 12.66 -3.78
CA ASP A 18 -12.90 11.55 -4.72
C ASP A 18 -12.25 10.29 -4.16
N CYS A 19 -12.89 9.13 -4.39
CA CYS A 19 -12.31 7.83 -4.09
C CYS A 19 -10.98 7.64 -4.84
N SER A 20 -9.92 7.29 -4.10
CA SER A 20 -8.56 7.16 -4.66
C SER A 20 -8.51 6.08 -5.75
N ALA A 21 -9.22 4.96 -5.54
CA ALA A 21 -9.27 3.86 -6.48
C ALA A 21 -10.03 4.25 -7.76
N CYS A 22 -11.09 5.06 -7.66
CA CYS A 22 -11.86 5.51 -8.82
C CYS A 22 -11.01 6.32 -9.81
N ILE A 23 -10.04 7.09 -9.32
CA ILE A 23 -9.14 7.90 -10.16
C ILE A 23 -7.89 7.13 -10.60
N LEU A 24 -7.38 6.22 -9.76
CA LEU A 24 -6.10 5.56 -9.98
C LEU A 24 -6.22 4.23 -10.74
N THR A 25 -7.23 3.41 -10.44
CA THR A 25 -7.38 2.09 -11.08
C THR A 25 -7.54 2.15 -12.61
N PRO A 26 -8.24 3.14 -13.21
CA PRO A 26 -8.26 3.25 -14.67
C PRO A 26 -6.88 3.55 -15.25
N LYS A 27 -6.04 4.34 -14.55
CA LYS A 27 -4.66 4.62 -14.98
C LYS A 27 -3.78 3.37 -14.85
N MET A 28 -3.95 2.61 -13.77
CA MET A 28 -3.24 1.33 -13.59
C MET A 28 -3.60 0.35 -14.71
N ALA A 29 -4.88 0.21 -15.04
CA ALA A 29 -5.34 -0.64 -16.13
C ALA A 29 -4.79 -0.18 -17.48
N ALA A 30 -4.81 1.13 -17.76
CA ALA A 30 -4.26 1.70 -18.99
C ALA A 30 -2.77 1.42 -19.14
N VAL A 31 -1.97 1.55 -18.05
CA VAL A 31 -0.54 1.21 -18.07
C VAL A 31 -0.34 -0.29 -18.27
N GLY A 32 -1.16 -1.13 -17.62
CA GLY A 32 -1.05 -2.59 -17.70
C GLY A 32 -1.33 -3.18 -19.09
N SER A 33 -1.98 -2.45 -19.99
CA SER A 33 -2.30 -2.89 -21.36
C SER A 33 -1.69 -2.01 -22.46
N HIS A 34 -0.83 -1.06 -22.11
CA HIS A 34 -0.31 -0.10 -23.07
C HIS A 34 0.73 -0.74 -24.02
N PRO A 35 0.60 -0.60 -25.35
CA PRO A 35 1.48 -1.28 -26.32
C PRO A 35 2.94 -0.83 -26.26
N ASN A 36 3.21 0.39 -25.76
CA ASN A 36 4.56 0.95 -25.63
C ASN A 36 5.10 0.94 -24.19
N ILE A 37 4.45 0.24 -23.25
CA ILE A 37 4.93 0.13 -21.87
C ILE A 37 5.09 -1.35 -21.54
N GLU A 38 6.32 -1.77 -21.27
CA GLU A 38 6.58 -3.07 -20.64
C GLU A 38 6.47 -2.92 -19.12
N LEU A 39 5.43 -3.52 -18.53
CA LEU A 39 5.19 -3.43 -17.10
C LEU A 39 5.90 -4.57 -16.33
N MET A 40 7.09 -4.28 -15.82
CA MET A 40 7.89 -5.23 -15.01
C MET A 40 7.55 -5.12 -13.51
N THR A 41 6.43 -5.69 -13.09
CA THR A 41 6.07 -5.73 -11.66
C THR A 41 6.84 -6.79 -10.87
N TYR A 42 6.96 -6.58 -9.56
CA TYR A 42 7.73 -7.47 -8.67
C TYR A 42 9.17 -7.67 -9.13
N SER A 43 9.76 -6.58 -9.63
CA SER A 43 11.11 -6.50 -10.16
C SER A 43 11.82 -5.27 -9.60
N GLU A 44 13.13 -5.31 -9.48
CA GLU A 44 13.96 -4.22 -8.95
C GLU A 44 15.13 -3.94 -9.89
N VAL A 45 15.52 -2.67 -10.00
CA VAL A 45 16.74 -2.30 -10.73
C VAL A 45 17.93 -2.50 -9.80
N ASP A 46 18.83 -3.41 -10.17
CA ASP A 46 20.02 -3.72 -9.36
C ASP A 46 21.22 -2.88 -9.76
N GLU A 47 21.41 -2.64 -11.06
CA GLU A 47 22.56 -1.93 -11.60
C GLU A 47 22.17 -1.04 -12.78
N VAL A 48 22.74 0.17 -12.84
CA VAL A 48 22.67 1.07 -13.99
C VAL A 48 24.08 1.51 -14.33
N SER A 49 24.47 1.32 -15.59
CA SER A 49 25.75 1.78 -16.14
C SER A 49 25.53 2.57 -17.44
N GLY A 50 26.57 3.27 -17.90
CA GLY A 50 26.51 4.09 -19.12
C GLY A 50 26.27 5.57 -18.84
N TYR A 51 25.67 6.28 -19.80
CA TYR A 51 25.46 7.72 -19.76
C TYR A 51 24.18 8.10 -20.51
N ILE A 52 23.80 9.38 -20.48
CA ILE A 52 22.57 9.87 -21.10
C ILE A 52 22.45 9.44 -22.57
N GLY A 53 21.30 8.86 -22.93
CA GLY A 53 21.06 8.29 -24.26
C GLY A 53 21.54 6.85 -24.43
N ASN A 54 22.39 6.32 -23.55
CA ASN A 54 23.05 5.01 -23.69
C ASN A 54 23.23 4.33 -22.32
N PHE A 55 22.15 4.16 -21.55
CA PHE A 55 22.20 3.39 -20.30
C PHE A 55 22.00 1.91 -20.56
N LYS A 56 22.66 1.10 -19.75
CA LYS A 56 22.39 -0.33 -19.59
C LYS A 56 21.91 -0.59 -18.17
N ALA A 57 20.68 -1.06 -18.03
CA ALA A 57 20.05 -1.35 -16.76
C ALA A 57 19.90 -2.87 -16.58
N LYS A 58 20.34 -3.38 -15.42
CA LYS A 58 20.05 -4.76 -14.99
C LYS A 58 18.86 -4.75 -14.04
N ILE A 59 17.84 -5.51 -14.41
CA ILE A 59 16.58 -5.60 -13.69
C ILE A 59 16.43 -7.03 -13.20
N ARG A 60 16.28 -7.19 -11.88
CA ARG A 60 16.04 -8.45 -11.21
C ARG A 60 14.55 -8.69 -11.06
N LYS A 61 14.03 -9.68 -11.77
CA LYS A 61 12.65 -10.14 -11.68
C LYS A 61 12.54 -11.21 -10.59
N LYS A 62 11.84 -10.89 -9.50
CA LYS A 62 11.64 -11.82 -8.38
C LYS A 62 10.64 -12.92 -8.76
N PRO A 63 10.85 -14.17 -8.32
CA PRO A 63 9.93 -15.26 -8.61
C PRO A 63 8.60 -15.05 -7.87
N ARG A 64 7.49 -15.05 -8.61
CA ARG A 64 6.13 -15.00 -8.02
C ARG A 64 5.69 -16.37 -7.51
N TYR A 65 6.31 -17.43 -8.02
CA TYR A 65 5.90 -18.84 -7.94
C TYR A 65 4.49 -19.10 -8.50
N VAL A 66 4.05 -18.20 -9.38
CA VAL A 66 2.79 -18.25 -10.11
C VAL A 66 3.09 -17.75 -11.53
N ASN A 67 2.81 -18.57 -12.53
CA ASN A 67 3.01 -18.22 -13.92
C ASN A 67 1.95 -17.18 -14.36
N PRO A 68 2.34 -15.94 -14.68
CA PRO A 68 1.40 -14.88 -15.05
C PRO A 68 0.66 -15.16 -16.37
N GLU A 69 1.24 -15.92 -17.30
CA GLU A 69 0.62 -16.24 -18.60
C GLU A 69 -0.52 -17.25 -18.50
N VAL A 70 -0.51 -18.07 -17.44
CA VAL A 70 -1.50 -19.14 -17.20
C VAL A 70 -2.49 -18.74 -16.10
N CYS A 71 -2.11 -17.78 -15.25
CA CYS A 71 -2.96 -17.32 -14.16
C CYS A 71 -4.09 -16.43 -14.69
N ASN A 72 -5.33 -16.73 -14.30
CA ASN A 72 -6.50 -15.90 -14.61
C ASN A 72 -6.94 -14.99 -13.45
N GLY A 73 -6.18 -14.94 -12.36
CA GLY A 73 -6.48 -14.07 -11.21
C GLY A 73 -7.75 -14.44 -10.41
N CYS A 74 -8.24 -15.68 -10.48
CA CYS A 74 -9.50 -16.09 -9.83
C CYS A 74 -9.48 -16.11 -8.29
N GLY A 75 -8.32 -16.05 -7.64
CA GLY A 75 -8.22 -15.97 -6.17
C GLY A 75 -8.45 -17.26 -5.39
N VAL A 76 -8.88 -18.37 -6.01
CA VAL A 76 -9.14 -19.65 -5.33
C VAL A 76 -7.94 -20.13 -4.50
N CYS A 77 -6.73 -19.98 -5.02
CA CYS A 77 -5.51 -20.36 -4.31
C CYS A 77 -5.27 -19.55 -3.02
N ILE A 78 -5.70 -18.29 -2.99
CA ILE A 78 -5.64 -17.40 -1.83
C ILE A 78 -6.64 -17.88 -0.78
N GLU A 79 -7.89 -18.12 -1.17
CA GLU A 79 -8.95 -18.59 -0.26
C GLU A 79 -8.59 -19.91 0.43
N LYS A 80 -7.99 -20.84 -0.32
CA LYS A 80 -7.64 -22.18 0.17
C LYS A 80 -6.32 -22.23 0.93
N CYS A 81 -5.53 -21.15 0.95
CA CYS A 81 -4.30 -21.10 1.73
C CYS A 81 -4.62 -21.08 3.24
N PRO A 82 -4.10 -22.02 4.04
CA PRO A 82 -4.37 -22.02 5.49
C PRO A 82 -3.52 -20.98 6.23
N TRP A 83 -2.34 -20.63 5.71
CA TRP A 83 -1.36 -19.78 6.37
C TRP A 83 -1.67 -18.30 6.20
N LYS A 84 -1.44 -17.54 7.28
CA LYS A 84 -1.71 -16.11 7.35
C LYS A 84 -0.45 -15.36 7.82
N ALA A 85 -0.28 -14.14 7.33
CA ALA A 85 0.72 -13.18 7.77
C ALA A 85 0.06 -11.80 7.93
N ASP A 86 0.78 -10.86 8.54
CA ASP A 86 0.37 -9.46 8.57
C ASP A 86 0.38 -8.87 7.16
N SER A 87 -0.65 -8.09 6.84
CA SER A 87 -0.77 -7.41 5.55
C SER A 87 0.01 -6.11 5.58
N GLU A 88 1.09 -6.03 4.80
CA GLU A 88 1.88 -4.81 4.64
C GLU A 88 1.06 -3.70 3.96
N PHE A 89 0.14 -4.09 3.07
CA PHE A 89 -0.80 -3.17 2.44
C PHE A 89 -1.77 -2.54 3.45
N ASP A 90 -2.19 -3.31 4.46
CA ASP A 90 -3.07 -2.85 5.53
C ASP A 90 -2.32 -2.36 6.77
N MET A 91 -1.02 -2.06 6.64
CA MET A 91 -0.18 -1.55 7.73
C MET A 91 -0.15 -2.46 8.97
N GLY A 92 -0.32 -3.77 8.77
CA GLY A 92 -0.37 -4.77 9.85
C GLY A 92 -1.71 -4.83 10.61
N LEU A 93 -2.70 -4.00 10.27
CA LEU A 93 -4.04 -4.07 10.85
C LEU A 93 -4.81 -5.31 10.35
N GLY A 94 -4.58 -5.68 9.10
CA GLY A 94 -5.19 -6.84 8.45
C GLY A 94 -4.26 -8.04 8.36
N LYS A 95 -4.84 -9.22 8.13
CA LYS A 95 -4.09 -10.43 7.80
C LYS A 95 -4.24 -10.74 6.32
N ARG A 96 -3.13 -11.07 5.66
CA ARG A 96 -3.11 -11.68 4.31
C ARG A 96 -2.75 -13.16 4.39
N LYS A 97 -2.82 -13.84 3.25
CA LYS A 97 -2.39 -15.24 3.09
C LYS A 97 -0.94 -15.32 2.61
N ALA A 98 -0.34 -16.51 2.66
CA ALA A 98 1.01 -16.72 2.13
C ALA A 98 1.05 -16.56 0.60
N ILE A 99 0.04 -17.07 -0.12
CA ILE A 99 -0.22 -16.69 -1.51
C ILE A 99 -1.26 -15.57 -1.53
N TYR A 100 -0.96 -14.43 -2.16
CA TYR A 100 -1.79 -13.25 -2.05
C TYR A 100 -1.69 -12.33 -3.28
N THR A 101 -2.72 -11.52 -3.49
CA THR A 101 -2.66 -10.25 -4.22
C THR A 101 -2.71 -9.11 -3.21
N PRO A 102 -2.00 -7.97 -3.40
CA PRO A 102 -1.90 -6.94 -2.36
C PRO A 102 -3.23 -6.27 -2.01
N PHE A 103 -4.11 -6.13 -3.01
CA PHE A 103 -5.45 -5.57 -2.89
C PHE A 103 -6.31 -6.07 -4.06
N PRO A 104 -7.65 -5.99 -3.99
CA PRO A 104 -8.54 -6.61 -4.98
C PRO A 104 -8.37 -6.08 -6.42
N GLN A 105 -8.04 -4.80 -6.58
CA GLN A 105 -7.87 -4.15 -7.89
C GLN A 105 -6.40 -4.13 -8.36
N ALA A 106 -5.57 -5.06 -7.87
CA ALA A 106 -4.15 -5.10 -8.18
C ALA A 106 -3.90 -5.27 -9.70
N VAL A 107 -2.87 -4.58 -10.19
CA VAL A 107 -2.41 -4.66 -11.58
C VAL A 107 -0.91 -5.00 -11.60
N PRO A 108 -0.51 -6.13 -12.21
CA PRO A 108 -1.37 -7.18 -12.77
C PRO A 108 -2.12 -7.94 -11.66
N ASN A 109 -3.29 -8.50 -11.99
CA ASN A 109 -4.06 -9.34 -11.06
C ASN A 109 -3.50 -10.78 -11.02
N VAL A 110 -2.22 -10.90 -10.62
CA VAL A 110 -1.50 -12.16 -10.51
C VAL A 110 -0.97 -12.28 -9.07
N PRO A 111 -1.36 -13.33 -8.32
CA PRO A 111 -0.87 -13.56 -6.98
C PRO A 111 0.65 -13.78 -6.91
N VAL A 112 1.22 -13.62 -5.73
CA VAL A 112 2.61 -14.06 -5.42
C VAL A 112 2.59 -14.95 -4.20
N ILE A 113 3.53 -15.87 -4.12
CA ILE A 113 3.80 -16.66 -2.92
C ILE A 113 4.93 -15.99 -2.13
N ASP A 114 4.62 -15.59 -0.90
CA ASP A 114 5.58 -15.17 0.10
C ASP A 114 6.31 -16.39 0.65
N THR A 115 7.61 -16.50 0.35
CA THR A 115 8.45 -17.63 0.75
C THR A 115 8.72 -17.69 2.24
N GLU A 116 8.65 -16.56 2.95
CA GLU A 116 8.91 -16.49 4.39
C GLU A 116 7.73 -17.01 5.20
N THR A 117 6.51 -16.86 4.69
CA THR A 117 5.28 -17.36 5.34
C THR A 117 4.84 -18.73 4.82
N CYS A 118 5.24 -19.09 3.59
CA CYS A 118 4.75 -20.30 2.94
C CYS A 118 5.42 -21.56 3.47
N VAL A 119 4.63 -22.42 4.12
CA VAL A 119 5.11 -23.71 4.66
C VAL A 119 5.63 -24.69 3.62
N TYR A 120 5.30 -24.53 2.33
CA TYR A 120 5.98 -25.29 1.28
C TYR A 120 7.48 -24.94 1.23
N PHE A 121 7.83 -23.66 1.30
CA PHE A 121 9.22 -23.22 1.26
C PHE A 121 9.95 -23.49 2.58
N GLU A 122 9.25 -23.43 3.71
CA GLU A 122 9.86 -23.77 5.01
C GLU A 122 10.07 -25.28 5.21
N LYS A 123 9.08 -26.11 4.85
CA LYS A 123 8.99 -27.53 5.26
C LYS A 123 8.70 -28.51 4.13
N GLY A 124 8.35 -28.04 2.93
CA GLY A 124 8.06 -28.89 1.77
C GLY A 124 6.70 -29.59 1.77
N THR A 125 5.81 -29.32 2.72
CA THR A 125 4.62 -30.16 2.97
C THR A 125 3.29 -29.62 2.45
N CYS A 126 3.12 -28.30 2.31
CA CYS A 126 1.83 -27.69 1.96
C CYS A 126 1.73 -27.38 0.46
N LYS A 127 0.80 -28.01 -0.26
CA LYS A 127 0.54 -27.74 -1.70
C LYS A 127 -0.93 -27.40 -1.99
N ALA A 128 -1.61 -26.76 -1.04
CA ALA A 128 -3.04 -26.43 -1.17
C ALA A 128 -3.31 -25.51 -2.36
N CYS A 129 -2.51 -24.46 -2.55
CA CYS A 129 -2.65 -23.53 -3.68
C CYS A 129 -2.52 -24.23 -5.04
N GLU A 130 -1.59 -25.18 -5.19
CA GLU A 130 -1.41 -26.00 -6.39
C GLU A 130 -2.62 -26.91 -6.62
N LYS A 131 -3.02 -27.66 -5.57
CA LYS A 131 -4.15 -28.61 -5.64
C LYS A 131 -5.45 -27.97 -6.10
N PHE A 132 -5.73 -26.74 -5.68
CA PHE A 132 -6.99 -26.05 -5.97
C PHE A 132 -6.88 -25.05 -7.13
N CYS A 133 -5.71 -24.89 -7.75
CA CYS A 133 -5.55 -23.98 -8.89
C CYS A 133 -6.19 -24.60 -10.15
N PRO A 134 -7.26 -24.01 -10.70
CA PRO A 134 -7.95 -24.60 -11.85
C PRO A 134 -7.12 -24.52 -13.15
N THR A 135 -6.20 -23.56 -13.25
CA THR A 135 -5.37 -23.37 -14.45
C THR A 135 -4.00 -24.04 -14.34
N GLY A 136 -3.63 -24.59 -13.18
CA GLY A 136 -2.29 -25.15 -12.96
C GLY A 136 -1.17 -24.10 -12.97
N ALA A 137 -1.47 -22.84 -12.65
CA ALA A 137 -0.51 -21.73 -12.74
C ALA A 137 0.58 -21.72 -11.64
N ILE A 138 0.53 -22.58 -10.63
CA ILE A 138 1.55 -22.60 -9.56
C ILE A 138 2.87 -23.16 -10.12
N ALA A 139 3.95 -22.40 -9.98
CA ALA A 139 5.27 -22.70 -10.55
C ALA A 139 6.34 -22.69 -9.46
N TRP A 140 6.49 -23.82 -8.76
CA TRP A 140 7.40 -23.93 -7.60
C TRP A 140 8.88 -23.80 -7.94
N ASP A 141 9.25 -24.15 -9.15
CA ASP A 141 10.62 -24.12 -9.68
C ASP A 141 10.97 -22.80 -10.36
N GLN A 142 10.07 -21.81 -10.34
CA GLN A 142 10.34 -20.48 -10.86
C GLN A 142 11.55 -19.89 -10.16
N LYS A 143 12.56 -19.50 -10.95
CA LYS A 143 13.78 -18.87 -10.46
C LYS A 143 13.73 -17.37 -10.68
N GLU A 144 14.56 -16.68 -9.92
CA GLU A 144 14.87 -15.28 -10.18
C GLU A 144 15.52 -15.15 -11.58
N GLU A 145 15.13 -14.10 -12.31
CA GLU A 145 15.62 -13.81 -13.66
C GLU A 145 16.26 -12.42 -13.66
N THR A 146 17.41 -12.28 -14.34
CA THR A 146 18.03 -10.98 -14.60
C THR A 146 17.78 -10.60 -16.05
N VAL A 147 17.23 -9.41 -16.28
CA VAL A 147 17.00 -8.84 -17.61
C VAL A 147 17.90 -7.62 -17.79
N GLU A 148 18.57 -7.56 -18.93
CA GLU A 148 19.34 -6.39 -19.34
C GLU A 148 18.53 -5.58 -20.36
N LEU A 149 18.34 -4.29 -20.08
CA LEU A 149 17.67 -3.36 -20.98
C LEU A 149 18.60 -2.20 -21.34
N GLU A 150 18.58 -1.81 -22.62
CA GLU A 150 19.22 -0.58 -23.08
C GLU A 150 18.18 0.54 -23.13
N VAL A 151 18.43 1.64 -22.41
CA VAL A 151 17.48 2.76 -22.30
C VAL A 151 18.19 4.10 -22.48
N GLY A 152 17.51 5.07 -23.11
CA GLY A 152 18.06 6.41 -23.30
C GLY A 152 17.93 7.32 -22.06
N THR A 153 16.86 7.14 -21.29
CA THR A 153 16.50 8.02 -20.16
C THR A 153 15.91 7.23 -19.01
N ILE A 154 16.16 7.69 -17.79
CA ILE A 154 15.64 7.08 -16.56
C ILE A 154 14.86 8.14 -15.77
N ILE A 155 13.67 7.77 -15.31
CA ILE A 155 12.82 8.59 -14.45
C ILE A 155 12.71 7.89 -13.11
N VAL A 156 13.11 8.56 -12.02
CA VAL A 156 13.00 8.01 -10.66
C VAL A 156 11.70 8.50 -10.03
N ALA A 157 10.82 7.56 -9.71
CA ALA A 157 9.52 7.82 -9.10
C ALA A 157 9.19 6.76 -8.02
N THR A 158 10.18 6.41 -7.19
CA THR A 158 10.07 5.36 -6.15
C THR A 158 9.21 5.77 -4.95
N GLY A 159 8.78 7.04 -4.87
CA GLY A 159 7.80 7.50 -3.91
C GLY A 159 8.39 7.88 -2.57
N TYR A 160 7.70 7.52 -1.48
CA TYR A 160 8.03 7.88 -0.11
C TYR A 160 7.54 6.81 0.87
N ASP A 161 8.10 6.83 2.08
CA ASP A 161 7.62 6.09 3.23
C ASP A 161 7.16 7.02 4.36
N LEU A 162 6.37 6.45 5.27
CA LEU A 162 5.91 7.17 6.46
C LEU A 162 7.02 7.24 7.50
N PHE A 163 7.03 8.33 8.25
CA PHE A 163 7.78 8.40 9.49
C PHE A 163 7.21 7.38 10.49
N ASP A 164 8.08 6.62 11.15
CA ASP A 164 7.70 5.73 12.25
C ASP A 164 7.68 6.54 13.57
N PRO A 165 6.51 6.78 14.18
CA PRO A 165 6.41 7.56 15.41
C PRO A 165 6.72 6.76 16.68
N SER A 166 7.16 5.50 16.57
CA SER A 166 7.54 4.68 17.75
C SER A 166 8.58 5.35 18.68
N PRO A 167 9.56 6.14 18.19
CA PRO A 167 10.50 6.88 19.03
C PRO A 167 9.88 8.05 19.81
N LEU A 168 8.73 8.59 19.36
CA LEU A 168 7.99 9.67 20.02
C LEU A 168 7.11 9.09 21.13
N THR A 169 7.75 8.66 22.21
CA THR A 169 7.11 7.87 23.28
C THR A 169 5.93 8.57 23.96
N GLU A 170 5.90 9.89 23.94
CA GLU A 170 4.83 10.75 24.46
C GLU A 170 3.49 10.55 23.74
N TYR A 171 3.50 10.10 22.49
CA TYR A 171 2.29 9.81 21.72
C TYR A 171 1.81 8.36 21.89
N GLY A 172 2.64 7.48 22.45
CA GLY A 172 2.22 6.12 22.79
C GLY A 172 1.90 5.20 21.60
N TYR A 173 2.41 5.51 20.39
CA TYR A 173 2.26 4.62 19.24
C TYR A 173 2.82 3.22 19.53
N LYS A 174 2.07 2.17 19.13
CA LYS A 174 2.32 0.74 19.47
C LYS A 174 2.30 0.39 20.97
N ARG A 175 2.08 1.35 21.87
CA ARG A 175 1.93 1.14 23.32
C ARG A 175 0.49 1.31 23.80
N LEU A 176 -0.27 2.17 23.12
CA LEU A 176 -1.68 2.43 23.37
C LEU A 176 -2.50 1.90 22.20
N ASP A 177 -3.62 1.24 22.51
CA ASP A 177 -4.40 0.48 21.55
C ASP A 177 -4.99 1.29 20.39
N ASN A 178 -5.37 2.54 20.65
CA ASN A 178 -6.13 3.38 19.72
C ASN A 178 -5.31 4.56 19.17
N VAL A 179 -3.97 4.43 19.18
CA VAL A 179 -3.07 5.40 18.55
C VAL A 179 -2.66 4.87 17.18
N LEU A 180 -3.15 5.52 16.14
CA LEU A 180 -2.94 5.14 14.75
C LEU A 180 -2.14 6.19 13.99
N THR A 181 -1.29 5.74 13.08
CA THR A 181 -0.70 6.57 12.02
C THR A 181 -1.76 6.94 10.98
N SER A 182 -1.45 7.94 10.17
CA SER A 182 -2.33 8.41 9.09
C SER A 182 -2.72 7.29 8.13
N LEU A 183 -1.78 6.44 7.72
CA LEU A 183 -2.06 5.38 6.75
C LEU A 183 -2.78 4.19 7.38
N GLU A 184 -2.53 3.86 8.64
CA GLU A 184 -3.37 2.89 9.38
C GLU A 184 -4.84 3.35 9.42
N PHE A 185 -5.06 4.64 9.67
CA PHE A 185 -6.40 5.23 9.62
C PHE A 185 -7.03 5.17 8.22
N GLU A 186 -6.27 5.44 7.16
CA GLU A 186 -6.75 5.26 5.77
C GLU A 186 -7.17 3.82 5.49
N ARG A 187 -6.36 2.86 5.94
CA ARG A 187 -6.68 1.43 5.77
C ARG A 187 -7.94 1.06 6.54
N MET A 188 -8.13 1.57 7.75
CA MET A 188 -9.39 1.40 8.50
C MET A 188 -10.59 2.03 7.79
N CYS A 189 -10.41 3.21 7.17
CA CYS A 189 -11.48 3.87 6.43
C CYS A 189 -11.85 3.17 5.12
N SER A 190 -10.90 2.49 4.49
CA SER A 190 -11.11 1.85 3.19
C SER A 190 -12.18 0.75 3.27
N ALA A 191 -13.15 0.77 2.35
CA ALA A 191 -14.17 -0.28 2.26
C ALA A 191 -13.58 -1.68 1.99
N THR A 192 -12.44 -1.75 1.30
CA THR A 192 -11.64 -2.97 1.10
C THR A 192 -10.57 -3.18 2.17
N GLY A 193 -10.60 -2.40 3.23
CA GLY A 193 -9.69 -2.46 4.36
C GLY A 193 -10.07 -3.53 5.39
N PRO A 194 -9.24 -3.71 6.42
CA PRO A 194 -9.40 -4.78 7.41
C PRO A 194 -10.66 -4.68 8.26
N THR A 195 -11.25 -3.50 8.38
CA THR A 195 -12.50 -3.25 9.14
C THR A 195 -13.71 -3.03 8.22
N GLY A 196 -13.58 -3.31 6.91
CA GLY A 196 -14.67 -3.09 5.95
C GLY A 196 -15.08 -1.62 5.80
N GLY A 197 -14.24 -0.68 6.23
CA GLY A 197 -14.49 0.75 6.20
C GLY A 197 -15.11 1.32 7.47
N GLU A 198 -15.35 0.49 8.50
CA GLU A 198 -15.86 0.91 9.80
C GLU A 198 -14.74 1.50 10.67
N LEU A 199 -15.07 2.62 11.32
CA LEU A 199 -14.19 3.27 12.31
C LEU A 199 -14.46 2.68 13.68
N VAL A 200 -13.56 1.81 14.12
CA VAL A 200 -13.69 1.07 15.38
C VAL A 200 -12.46 1.22 16.25
N LEU A 201 -12.68 1.32 17.55
CA LEU A 201 -11.64 1.18 18.57
C LEU A 201 -11.26 -0.30 18.71
N LYS A 202 -10.19 -0.55 19.47
CA LYS A 202 -9.69 -1.90 19.73
C LYS A 202 -10.72 -2.88 20.31
N ASP A 203 -11.65 -2.37 21.12
CA ASP A 203 -12.73 -3.14 21.72
C ASP A 203 -13.93 -3.35 20.77
N GLY A 204 -13.86 -2.81 19.55
CA GLY A 204 -14.91 -2.87 18.54
C GLY A 204 -15.97 -1.77 18.65
N SER A 205 -15.89 -0.89 19.65
CA SER A 205 -16.82 0.23 19.78
C SER A 205 -16.49 1.38 18.82
N ALA A 206 -17.49 2.19 18.46
CA ALA A 206 -17.28 3.38 17.66
C ALA A 206 -16.68 4.52 18.51
N PRO A 207 -15.68 5.26 18.01
CA PRO A 207 -15.11 6.39 18.75
C PRO A 207 -16.16 7.48 18.98
N GLN A 208 -16.19 8.03 20.19
CA GLN A 208 -17.02 9.22 20.52
C GLN A 208 -16.24 10.53 20.33
N SER A 209 -14.91 10.45 20.34
CA SER A 209 -14.03 11.60 20.11
C SER A 209 -12.73 11.13 19.47
N VAL A 210 -12.18 11.93 18.57
CA VAL A 210 -10.92 11.68 17.86
C VAL A 210 -10.04 12.92 17.91
N ALA A 211 -8.80 12.76 18.34
CA ALA A 211 -7.78 13.80 18.26
C ALA A 211 -6.81 13.49 17.12
N ILE A 212 -6.56 14.46 16.24
CA ILE A 212 -5.63 14.36 15.13
C ILE A 212 -4.44 15.26 15.44
N ILE A 213 -3.27 14.66 15.62
CA ILE A 213 -2.02 15.36 15.94
C ILE A 213 -1.27 15.64 14.64
N HIS A 214 -0.99 16.90 14.36
CA HIS A 214 -0.24 17.32 13.18
C HIS A 214 1.26 17.29 13.44
N CYS A 215 2.03 17.37 12.36
CA CYS A 215 3.49 17.52 12.41
C CYS A 215 4.23 16.41 13.18
N VAL A 216 3.62 15.23 13.40
CA VAL A 216 4.30 14.10 14.03
C VAL A 216 5.53 13.70 13.19
N GLY A 217 6.72 13.85 13.77
CA GLY A 217 8.01 13.62 13.11
C GLY A 217 8.43 14.66 12.07
N SER A 218 7.67 15.74 11.88
CA SER A 218 7.94 16.80 10.89
C SER A 218 8.01 18.16 11.56
N ARG A 219 8.81 19.08 11.03
CA ARG A 219 9.12 20.38 11.67
C ARG A 219 9.64 20.19 13.10
N ASP A 220 10.38 19.12 13.32
CA ASP A 220 10.98 18.74 14.60
C ASP A 220 12.49 18.64 14.43
N LYS A 221 13.24 19.37 15.26
CA LYS A 221 14.71 19.40 15.23
C LYS A 221 15.36 18.08 15.63
N ASN A 222 14.65 17.24 16.39
CA ASN A 222 15.15 15.94 16.81
C ASN A 222 14.91 14.85 15.75
N TYR A 223 14.05 15.13 14.75
CA TYR A 223 13.67 14.20 13.69
C TYR A 223 13.81 14.86 12.32
N CYS A 224 12.70 15.28 11.69
CA CYS A 224 12.75 15.95 10.40
C CYS A 224 12.39 17.44 10.53
N GLU A 225 13.34 18.32 10.25
CA GLU A 225 13.15 19.78 10.34
C GLU A 225 12.21 20.34 9.25
N TYR A 226 11.96 19.60 8.18
CA TYR A 226 11.11 20.03 7.07
C TYR A 226 9.62 19.76 7.33
N CYS A 227 8.76 20.45 6.58
CA CYS A 227 7.32 20.19 6.55
C CYS A 227 7.01 19.08 5.54
N SER A 228 6.25 18.07 5.97
CA SER A 228 5.77 16.97 5.10
C SER A 228 4.69 17.38 4.10
N ARG A 229 4.30 18.65 4.08
CA ARG A 229 3.52 19.34 3.04
C ARG A 229 2.06 18.90 2.85
N VAL A 230 1.73 17.63 3.01
CA VAL A 230 0.39 17.06 2.77
C VAL A 230 -0.40 16.78 4.05
N CYS A 231 0.26 16.81 5.21
CA CYS A 231 -0.32 16.35 6.47
C CYS A 231 -1.49 17.17 6.98
N CYS A 232 -1.46 18.50 6.82
CA CYS A 232 -2.61 19.34 7.16
C CYS A 232 -3.85 18.94 6.33
N MET A 233 -3.66 18.70 5.03
CA MET A 233 -4.77 18.42 4.13
C MET A 233 -5.37 17.03 4.32
N TYR A 234 -4.55 15.98 4.50
CA TYR A 234 -5.13 14.67 4.82
C TYR A 234 -5.78 14.69 6.20
N ALA A 235 -5.32 15.51 7.15
CA ALA A 235 -5.93 15.60 8.48
C ALA A 235 -7.32 16.25 8.40
N LEU A 236 -7.48 17.30 7.58
CA LEU A 236 -8.80 17.87 7.29
C LEU A 236 -9.70 16.85 6.58
N LYS A 237 -9.16 16.12 5.60
CA LYS A 237 -9.86 15.01 4.96
C LYS A 237 -10.35 13.97 5.97
N TYR A 238 -9.54 13.63 6.98
CA TYR A 238 -9.93 12.71 8.04
C TYR A 238 -11.08 13.25 8.88
N SER A 239 -11.13 14.55 9.17
CA SER A 239 -12.31 15.15 9.82
C SER A 239 -13.60 14.89 9.04
N HIS A 240 -13.58 15.09 7.72
CA HIS A 240 -14.74 14.78 6.88
C HIS A 240 -15.10 13.30 6.92
N LEU A 241 -14.12 12.40 6.79
CA LEU A 241 -14.35 10.95 6.83
C LEU A 241 -14.92 10.48 8.17
N ILE A 242 -14.41 11.03 9.28
CA ILE A 242 -14.90 10.70 10.62
C ILE A 242 -16.33 11.17 10.77
N LYS A 243 -16.65 12.40 10.36
CA LYS A 243 -18.01 12.96 10.44
C LYS A 243 -19.01 12.32 9.46
N GLU A 244 -18.54 11.76 8.35
CA GLU A 244 -19.39 11.00 7.42
C GLU A 244 -19.80 9.64 7.99
N LYS A 245 -18.96 9.05 8.85
CA LYS A 245 -19.12 7.67 9.34
C LYS A 245 -19.55 7.58 10.80
N THR A 246 -19.38 8.66 11.57
CA THR A 246 -19.60 8.69 13.01
C THR A 246 -20.06 10.08 13.46
N GLU A 247 -20.66 10.15 14.64
CA GLU A 247 -20.99 11.41 15.31
C GLU A 247 -19.84 11.96 16.16
N ALA A 248 -18.63 11.37 16.07
CA ALA A 248 -17.52 11.67 16.97
C ALA A 248 -17.09 13.14 16.90
N ASP A 249 -16.75 13.73 18.03
CA ASP A 249 -16.08 15.04 18.06
C ASP A 249 -14.65 14.93 17.52
N VAL A 250 -14.26 15.84 16.64
CA VAL A 250 -12.94 15.82 16.00
C VAL A 250 -12.12 17.03 16.43
N TYR A 251 -10.97 16.78 17.03
CA TYR A 251 -10.03 17.79 17.51
C TYR A 251 -8.78 17.80 16.65
N GLN A 252 -8.45 18.96 16.07
CA GLN A 252 -7.23 19.16 15.28
C GLN A 252 -6.17 19.85 16.14
N LEU A 253 -5.08 19.14 16.44
CA LEU A 253 -3.96 19.65 17.25
C LEU A 253 -2.81 20.05 16.31
N TYR A 254 -2.74 21.33 15.96
CA TYR A 254 -1.82 21.84 14.94
C TYR A 254 -1.05 23.09 15.40
N ILE A 255 0.09 23.35 14.74
CA ILE A 255 0.86 24.61 14.89
C ILE A 255 0.36 25.63 13.88
N ASP A 256 0.39 25.28 12.59
CA ASP A 256 -0.18 26.05 11.47
C ASP A 256 -0.98 25.13 10.56
N MET A 257 -2.09 25.63 10.00
CA MET A 257 -2.84 24.93 8.96
C MET A 257 -2.28 25.34 7.58
N ARG A 258 -1.70 24.41 6.83
CA ARG A 258 -1.00 24.69 5.57
C ARG A 258 -1.81 24.30 4.34
N CYS A 259 -2.86 25.08 4.06
CA CYS A 259 -3.81 24.88 2.97
C CYS A 259 -3.44 25.67 1.70
N TYR A 260 -2.24 25.46 1.16
CA TYR A 260 -1.66 26.34 0.14
C TYR A 260 -2.09 26.05 -1.32
N GLY A 261 -2.82 24.97 -1.57
CA GLY A 261 -3.25 24.54 -2.91
C GLY A 261 -4.54 25.20 -3.37
N LYS A 262 -4.86 25.10 -4.67
CA LYS A 262 -6.16 25.56 -5.19
C LYS A 262 -7.28 24.76 -4.53
N GLY A 263 -8.26 25.45 -3.94
CA GLY A 263 -9.38 24.80 -3.26
C GLY A 263 -9.03 24.26 -1.86
N PHE A 264 -7.81 24.49 -1.35
CA PHE A 264 -7.39 23.91 -0.07
C PHE A 264 -7.85 24.77 1.11
N GLU A 265 -7.80 26.10 0.97
CA GLU A 265 -8.29 27.01 2.01
C GLU A 265 -9.82 26.93 2.10
N GLU A 266 -10.52 26.78 0.97
CA GLU A 266 -11.97 26.57 0.94
C GLU A 266 -12.41 25.21 1.48
N PHE A 267 -11.48 24.24 1.52
CA PHE A 267 -11.69 22.92 2.10
C PHE A 267 -11.45 22.90 3.62
N TYR A 268 -10.69 23.87 4.15
CA TYR A 268 -10.50 24.09 5.57
C TYR A 268 -11.71 24.80 6.18
#